data_AF-A0A1C2BV20-F1
#
_entry.id   AF-A0A1C2BV20-F1
#
_cell.length_a   1.000
_cell.length_b   1.000
_cell.length_c   1.000
_cell.angle_alpha   90.00
_cell.angle_beta   90.00
_cell.angle_gamma   90.00
#
_symmetry.space_group_name_H-M   'P 1'
#
loop_
_entity.id
_entity.type
_entity.pdbx_description
1 polymer ?
#
loop_
_entity_poly.entity_id
_entity_poly.type
_entity_poly.pdbx_seq_one_letter_code
_entity_poly.pdbx_strand_id
1 'polypeptide(L)' 'MHRVALTTVTQAPAQVLGLKQKGQLAVGKDADMLLLDSHDLSIDTVIAKGRCLVKDGRPRVYGTFEKPQQFATGG' A
#
# COMPACT_ATOMS: atom_id res chain seq x y z
N MET A 1 13.71 -7.27 -12.49
CA MET A 1 14.28 -6.18 -11.66
C MET A 1 13.34 -5.74 -10.50
N HIS A 2 12.03 -5.94 -10.58
CA HIS A 2 11.06 -5.47 -9.56
C HIS A 2 11.27 -5.99 -8.12
N ARG A 3 11.76 -7.22 -7.92
CA ARG A 3 11.91 -7.81 -6.59
C ARG A 3 12.83 -7.03 -5.66
N VAL A 4 13.97 -6.54 -6.16
CA VAL A 4 14.94 -5.79 -5.35
C VAL A 4 14.31 -4.47 -4.92
N ALA A 5 13.66 -3.75 -5.83
CA ALA A 5 12.96 -2.50 -5.55
C ALA A 5 11.83 -2.69 -4.52
N LEU A 6 11.03 -3.76 -4.62
CA LEU A 6 9.99 -4.04 -3.62
C LEU A 6 10.61 -4.38 -2.25
N THR A 7 11.70 -5.14 -2.23
CA THR A 7 12.38 -5.55 -0.98
C THR A 7 12.89 -4.34 -0.19
N THR A 8 13.43 -3.31 -0.86
CA THR A 8 13.99 -2.12 -0.20
C THR A 8 12.94 -1.26 0.51
N VAL A 9 11.66 -1.38 0.14
CA VAL A 9 10.55 -0.62 0.75
C VAL A 9 9.58 -1.50 1.55
N THR A 10 9.78 -2.83 1.57
CA THR A 10 8.93 -3.78 2.31
C THR A 10 9.74 -4.56 3.35
N GLN A 11 10.36 -5.68 2.94
CA GLN A 11 11.00 -6.62 3.84
C GLN A 11 12.24 -6.02 4.54
N ALA A 12 13.11 -5.31 3.80
CA ALA A 12 14.36 -4.81 4.39
C ALA A 12 14.12 -3.79 5.53
N PRO A 13 13.29 -2.75 5.36
CA PRO A 13 12.94 -1.87 6.47
C PRO A 13 12.23 -2.59 7.62
N ALA A 14 11.33 -3.53 7.33
CA ALA A 14 10.64 -4.30 8.36
C ALA A 14 11.60 -5.14 9.22
N GLN A 15 12.64 -5.71 8.60
CA GLN A 15 13.69 -6.45 9.31
C GLN A 15 14.52 -5.53 10.20
N VAL A 16 15.02 -4.41 9.66
CA VAL A 16 15.85 -3.44 10.39
C VAL A 16 15.10 -2.86 11.59
N LEU A 17 13.81 -2.57 11.44
CA LEU A 17 12.97 -1.99 12.49
C LEU A 17 12.30 -3.04 13.40
N GLY A 18 12.54 -4.33 13.19
CA GLY A 18 11.94 -5.40 13.99
C GLY A 18 10.42 -5.52 13.87
N LEU A 19 9.84 -5.06 12.76
CA LEU A 19 8.39 -5.07 12.51
C LEU A 19 7.93 -6.48 12.13
N LYS A 20 7.78 -7.35 13.14
CA LYS A 20 7.47 -8.78 12.98
C LYS A 20 6.23 -9.07 12.15
N GLN A 21 5.27 -8.15 12.06
CA GLN A 21 4.02 -8.33 11.31
C GLN A 21 4.01 -7.67 9.93
N LYS A 22 5.11 -7.04 9.50
CA LYS A 22 5.17 -6.24 8.26
C LYS A 22 6.19 -6.78 7.26
N GLY A 23 6.11 -6.26 6.04
CA GLY A 23 7.12 -6.44 4.99
C GLY A 23 7.05 -7.79 4.26
N GLN A 24 6.07 -8.65 4.56
CA GLN A 24 5.89 -9.95 3.93
C GLN A 24 4.40 -10.30 3.82
N LEU A 25 4.01 -10.91 2.70
CA LEU A 25 2.68 -11.50 2.51
C LEU A 25 2.68 -12.94 3.00
N ALA A 26 2.15 -13.18 4.19
CA ALA A 26 2.04 -14.51 4.78
C ALA A 26 0.88 -14.58 5.77
N VAL A 27 0.36 -15.79 5.99
CA VAL A 27 -0.67 -16.06 7.00
C VAL A 27 -0.15 -15.62 8.39
N GLY A 28 -1.00 -14.92 9.14
CA GLY A 28 -0.68 -14.41 10.48
C GLY A 28 0.04 -13.06 10.51
N LYS A 29 0.39 -12.47 9.36
CA LYS A 29 0.89 -11.09 9.26
C LYS A 29 -0.25 -10.08 9.17
N ASP A 30 0.08 -8.80 9.33
CA ASP A 30 -0.89 -7.75 9.07
C ASP A 30 -1.29 -7.76 7.59
N ALA A 31 -2.58 -7.56 7.33
CA ALA A 31 -3.12 -7.41 5.98
C ALA A 31 -2.80 -6.03 5.40
N ASP A 32 -1.50 -5.77 5.21
CA ASP A 32 -0.93 -4.60 4.55
C ASP A 32 -0.46 -5.01 3.15
N MET A 33 -1.19 -4.59 2.12
CA MET A 33 -1.01 -5.07 0.76
C MET A 33 -1.24 -3.95 -0.24
N LEU A 34 -0.51 -4.01 -1.35
CA LEU A 34 -0.70 -3.16 -2.52
C LEU A 34 -1.07 -4.03 -3.71
N LEU A 35 -2.05 -3.61 -4.49
CA LEU A 35 -2.27 -4.10 -5.84
C LEU A 35 -1.65 -3.08 -6.80
N LEU A 36 -0.73 -3.54 -7.62
CA LEU A 36 0.04 -2.71 -8.54
C LEU A 36 -0.21 -3.15 -9.98
N ASP A 37 -0.18 -2.20 -10.90
CA ASP A 37 -0.10 -2.52 -12.32
C ASP A 37 1.23 -3.23 -12.63
N SER A 38 1.17 -4.31 -13.41
CA SER A 38 2.35 -5.14 -13.68
C SER A 38 3.36 -4.51 -14.64
N HIS A 39 2.96 -3.51 -15.42
CA HIS A 39 3.78 -2.84 -16.40
C HIS A 39 4.58 -1.68 -15.78
N ASP A 40 3.94 -0.85 -14.96
CA ASP A 40 4.54 0.39 -14.45
C ASP A 40 4.60 0.51 -12.92
N LEU A 41 4.07 -0.48 -12.19
CA LEU A 41 3.97 -0.48 -10.73
C LEU A 41 3.13 0.65 -10.14
N SER A 42 2.27 1.29 -10.94
CA SER A 42 1.28 2.24 -10.44
C SER A 42 0.34 1.56 -9.44
N ILE A 43 -0.10 2.30 -8.42
CA ILE A 43 -0.94 1.78 -7.35
C ILE A 43 -2.41 1.81 -7.80
N ASP A 44 -3.03 0.64 -7.84
CA ASP A 44 -4.48 0.52 -8.01
C ASP A 44 -5.19 0.53 -6.64
N THR A 45 -4.79 -0.38 -5.75
CA THR A 45 -5.48 -0.62 -4.48
C THR A 45 -4.49 -0.65 -3.32
N VAL A 46 -4.84 0.00 -2.22
CA VAL A 46 -4.11 -0.02 -0.96
C VAL A 46 -4.98 -0.64 0.12
N ILE A 47 -4.48 -1.70 0.76
CA ILE A 47 -5.09 -2.31 1.94
C ILE A 47 -4.12 -2.13 3.10
N ALA A 48 -4.61 -1.61 4.22
CA ALA A 48 -3.83 -1.49 5.45
C ALA A 48 -4.63 -2.05 6.62
N LYS A 49 -4.04 -2.97 7.39
CA LYS A 49 -4.69 -3.70 8.48
C LYS A 49 -6.08 -4.24 8.09
N GLY A 50 -6.19 -4.76 6.86
CA GLY A 50 -7.45 -5.33 6.33
C GLY A 50 -8.49 -4.30 5.87
N ARG A 51 -8.19 -3.01 5.91
CA ARG A 51 -9.08 -1.94 5.42
C ARG A 51 -8.61 -1.44 4.06
N CYS A 52 -9.53 -1.40 3.10
CA CYS A 52 -9.28 -0.80 1.78
C CYS A 52 -9.25 0.72 1.90
N LEU A 53 -8.08 1.32 1.74
CA LEU A 53 -7.85 2.77 1.83
C LEU A 53 -7.92 3.46 0.48
N VAL A 54 -7.48 2.78 -0.59
CA VAL A 54 -7.52 3.22 -1.98
C VAL A 54 -8.07 2.06 -2.80
N LYS A 55 -8.92 2.35 -3.78
CA LYS A 55 -9.45 1.36 -4.72
C LYS A 55 -9.57 1.98 -6.11
N ASP A 56 -9.19 1.26 -7.15
CA ASP A 56 -9.26 1.72 -8.55
C ASP A 56 -8.53 3.07 -8.72
N GLY A 57 -7.37 3.22 -8.06
CA GLY A 57 -6.56 4.44 -8.03
C GLY A 57 -7.15 5.60 -7.22
N ARG A 58 -8.32 5.42 -6.57
CA ARG A 58 -9.05 6.50 -5.86
C ARG A 58 -9.05 6.29 -4.35
N PRO A 59 -8.72 7.31 -3.54
CA PRO A 59 -8.85 7.23 -2.09
C PRO A 59 -10.30 6.95 -1.66
N ARG A 60 -10.46 6.04 -0.70
CA ARG A 60 -11.73 5.68 -0.04
C ARG A 60 -11.78 6.14 1.41
N VAL A 61 -10.61 6.29 2.02
CA VAL A 61 -10.42 6.77 3.39
C VAL A 61 -9.50 7.97 3.34
N TYR A 62 -9.87 9.02 4.06
CA TYR A 62 -9.15 10.29 4.10
C TYR A 62 -8.63 10.53 5.53
N GLY A 63 -7.48 11.17 5.63
CA GLY A 63 -6.96 11.67 6.90
C GLY A 63 -7.84 12.79 7.48
N THR A 64 -7.65 13.09 8.76
CA THR A 64 -8.46 14.05 9.53
C THR A 64 -8.59 15.44 8.88
N PHE A 65 -7.61 15.85 8.07
CA PHE A 65 -7.56 17.18 7.46
C PHE A 65 -7.67 17.14 5.93
N GLU A 66 -7.87 15.97 5.32
CA GLU A 66 -8.00 15.82 3.88
C GLU A 66 -9.46 15.99 3.44
N LYS A 67 -9.68 16.78 2.39
CA LYS A 67 -11.01 17.01 1.83
C LYS A 67 -11.24 16.12 0.60
N PRO A 68 -12.31 15.31 0.54
CA PRO A 68 -12.59 14.45 -0.61
C PRO A 68 -12.65 15.20 -1.95
N GLN A 69 -13.09 16.47 -1.94
CA GLN A 69 -13.21 17.29 -3.15
C GLN A 69 -11.86 17.57 -3.83
N GLN A 70 -10.74 17.47 -3.12
CA GLN A 70 -9.40 17.68 -3.68
C GLN A 70 -8.98 16.55 -4.64
N PHE A 71 -9.68 15.41 -4.60
CA PHE A 71 -9.38 14.21 -5.39
C PHE A 71 -10.46 13.91 -6.45
N ALA A 72 -11.46 14.78 -6.58
CA ALA A 72 -12.58 14.62 -7.53
C ALA A 72 -12.30 15.24 -8.92
N THR A 73 -11.18 15.93 -9.10
CA THR A 73 -10.88 16.74 -10.31
C THR A 73 -9.87 16.10 -11.27
N GLY A 74 -9.65 14.79 -11.21
CA GLY A 74 -8.87 14.05 -12.20
C GLY A 74 -9.80 13.40 -13.24
N GLY A 75 -9.97 14.08 -14.38
CA GLY A 75 -10.48 13.48 -15.62
C GLY A 75 -9.35 12.80 -16.39
#